data_AF-A0A6G9AFE2-F1
#
_entry.id   AF-A0A6G9AFE2-F1
#
_cell.length_a   1.000
_cell.length_b   1.000
_cell.length_c   1.000
_cell.angle_alpha   90.00
_cell.angle_beta   90.00
_cell.angle_gamma   90.00
#
_symmetry.space_group_name_H-M   'P 1'
#
loop_
_entity.id
_entity.type
_entity.pdbx_description
1 polymer ?
#
loop_
_entity_poly.entity_id
_entity_poly.type
_entity_poly.pdbx_seq_one_letter_code
_entity_poly.pdbx_strand_id
1 'polypeptide(L)' 'MEKTETQDGITITAYLHDDGRVMLDKPMQVRFELPDGAIYNEALYPESADGLNYGGLSSQFTFVKAIRAIKSAL' A
#
# COMPACT_ATOMS: atom_id res chain seq x y z
N MET A 1 11.67 0.52 -11.10
CA MET A 1 12.10 -0.68 -10.34
C MET A 1 10.93 -1.23 -9.51
N GLU A 2 10.84 -2.54 -9.26
CA GLU A 2 9.87 -3.09 -8.30
C GLU A 2 10.49 -3.11 -6.90
N LYS A 3 9.72 -2.76 -5.87
CA LYS A 3 10.15 -2.76 -4.47
C LYS A 3 9.08 -3.35 -3.58
N THR A 4 9.47 -4.31 -2.74
CA THR A 4 8.65 -4.86 -1.66
C THR A 4 9.12 -4.33 -0.32
N GLU A 5 8.20 -3.88 0.52
CA GLU A 5 8.48 -3.42 1.87
C GLU A 5 7.38 -3.86 2.84
N THR A 6 7.76 -4.06 4.11
CA THR A 6 6.83 -4.44 5.17
C THR A 6 6.93 -3.47 6.33
N GLN A 7 5.80 -2.92 6.76
CA GLN A 7 5.67 -2.04 7.93
C GLN A 7 4.39 -2.35 8.69
N ASP A 8 4.47 -2.46 10.02
CA ASP A 8 3.32 -2.70 10.91
C ASP A 8 2.42 -3.90 10.51
N GLY A 9 3.03 -4.96 9.98
CA GLY A 9 2.32 -6.16 9.52
C GLY A 9 1.60 -6.01 8.16
N ILE A 10 1.82 -4.90 7.46
CA ILE A 10 1.40 -4.67 6.08
C ILE A 10 2.62 -4.88 5.18
N THR A 11 2.46 -5.66 4.11
CA THR A 11 3.44 -5.79 3.03
C THR A 11 2.89 -5.12 1.78
N ILE A 12 3.69 -4.25 1.17
CA ILE A 12 3.39 -3.59 -0.11
C ILE A 12 4.49 -3.93 -1.10
N THR A 13 4.12 -4.44 -2.27
CA THR A 13 5.00 -4.53 -3.45
C THR A 13 4.53 -3.50 -4.47
N ALA A 14 5.38 -2.55 -4.84
CA ALA A 14 5.03 -1.47 -5.75
C ALA A 14 6.13 -1.20 -6.79
N TYR A 15 5.74 -0.64 -7.92
CA TYR A 15 6.67 -0.11 -8.91
C TYR A 15 7.04 1.33 -8.56
N LEU A 16 8.33 1.62 -8.58
CA LEU A 16 8.89 2.94 -8.31
C LEU A 16 9.56 3.51 -9.57
N HIS A 17 9.42 4.83 -9.75
CA HIS A 17 10.27 5.65 -10.60
C HIS A 17 11.71 5.67 -10.05
N ASP A 18 12.65 6.13 -10.88
CA ASP A 18 14.06 6.20 -10.50
C ASP A 18 14.34 7.19 -9.35
N ASP A 19 13.42 8.15 -9.13
CA ASP A 19 13.45 9.11 -8.03
C ASP A 19 12.79 8.59 -6.74
N GLY A 20 12.35 7.33 -6.72
CA GLY A 20 11.74 6.68 -5.55
C GLY A 20 10.24 6.92 -5.36
N ARG A 21 9.58 7.70 -6.23
CA ARG A 21 8.12 7.84 -6.22
C ARG A 21 7.44 6.57 -6.73
N VAL A 22 6.26 6.25 -6.20
CA VAL A 22 5.43 5.15 -6.71
C VAL A 22 4.84 5.51 -8.08
N MET A 23 4.82 4.53 -8.98
CA MET A 23 4.18 4.62 -10.29
C MET A 23 2.67 4.46 -10.14
N LEU A 24 1.91 5.52 -10.38
CA LEU A 24 0.45 5.55 -10.17
C LEU A 24 -0.32 4.75 -11.24
N ASP A 25 0.27 4.56 -12.42
CA ASP A 25 -0.30 3.82 -13.54
C ASP A 25 -0.11 2.30 -13.42
N LYS A 26 0.62 1.83 -12.39
CA LYS A 26 0.83 0.41 -12.11
C LYS A 26 0.21 0.03 -10.77
N PRO A 27 -0.44 -1.14 -10.69
CA PRO A 27 -0.96 -1.63 -9.42
C PRO A 27 0.20 -1.96 -8.47
N MET A 28 -0.05 -1.75 -7.17
CA MET A 28 0.72 -2.31 -6.08
C MET A 28 0.01 -3.54 -5.51
N GLN A 29 0.79 -4.54 -5.11
CA GLN A 29 0.27 -5.68 -4.36
C GLN A 29 0.28 -5.36 -2.87
N VAL A 30 -0.85 -5.55 -2.21
CA VAL A 30 -1.01 -5.28 -0.78
C VAL A 30 -1.39 -6.55 -0.05
N ARG A 31 -0.68 -6.85 1.04
CA ARG A 31 -0.94 -8.03 1.88
C ARG A 31 -0.89 -7.70 3.36
N PHE A 32 -1.87 -8.17 4.14
CA PHE A 32 -1.85 -8.13 5.61
C PHE A 32 -2.82 -9.16 6.20
N GLU A 33 -2.67 -9.45 7.49
CA GLU A 33 -3.56 -10.34 8.24
C GLU A 33 -4.70 -9.56 8.91
N LEU A 34 -5.91 -10.11 8.81
CA LEU A 34 -7.12 -9.63 9.46
C LEU A 34 -7.27 -10.23 10.88
N PRO A 35 -8.09 -9.64 11.76
CA PRO A 35 -8.22 -10.11 13.14
C PRO A 35 -8.73 -11.56 13.30
N ASP A 36 -9.46 -12.07 12.31
CA ASP A 36 -9.93 -13.45 12.26
C ASP A 36 -8.87 -14.46 11.76
N GLY A 37 -7.66 -13.98 11.45
CA GLY A 37 -6.56 -14.76 10.89
C GLY A 37 -6.61 -14.90 9.37
N ALA A 38 -7.61 -14.33 8.69
CA ALA A 38 -7.66 -14.34 7.24
C ALA A 38 -6.58 -13.42 6.65
N ILE A 39 -6.03 -13.80 5.48
CA ILE A 39 -5.04 -12.99 4.78
C ILE A 39 -5.73 -12.15 3.72
N TYR A 40 -5.69 -10.82 3.90
CA TYR A 40 -5.98 -9.87 2.84
C TYR A 40 -4.81 -9.85 1.86
N ASN A 41 -5.07 -10.05 0.56
CA ASN A 41 -4.06 -10.04 -0.49
C ASN A 41 -4.65 -9.58 -1.83
N GLU A 42 -4.55 -8.30 -2.13
CA GLU A 42 -5.18 -7.70 -3.31
C GLU A 42 -4.25 -6.73 -4.05
N ALA A 43 -4.44 -6.62 -5.36
CA ALA A 43 -3.82 -5.60 -6.18
C ALA A 43 -4.65 -4.31 -6.12
N LEU A 44 -4.02 -3.21 -5.74
CA LEU A 44 -4.64 -1.89 -5.61
C LEU A 44 -3.82 -0.87 -6.38
N TYR A 45 -4.45 0.19 -6.90
CA TYR A 45 -3.69 1.29 -7.47
C TYR A 45 -3.17 2.21 -6.34
N PRO A 46 -1.90 2.66 -6.41
CA PRO A 46 -1.38 3.64 -5.47
C PRO A 46 -2.22 4.92 -5.48
N GLU A 47 -2.41 5.52 -4.31
CA GLU A 47 -3.18 6.76 -4.20
C GLU A 47 -2.23 7.97 -4.27
N SER A 48 -2.59 8.97 -5.07
CA SER A 48 -2.03 10.31 -5.02
C SER A 48 -3.11 11.30 -4.60
N ALA A 49 -3.21 11.60 -3.31
CA ALA A 49 -4.03 12.72 -2.87
C ALA A 49 -3.35 14.03 -3.30
N ASP A 50 -3.99 14.78 -4.21
CA ASP A 50 -3.50 16.07 -4.68
C ASP A 50 -3.21 17.03 -3.51
N GLY A 51 -2.03 17.66 -3.54
CA GLY A 51 -1.63 18.69 -2.56
C GLY A 51 -0.94 18.18 -1.31
N LEU A 52 -0.76 16.87 -1.17
CA LEU A 52 0.02 16.28 -0.09
C LEU A 52 1.12 15.40 -0.68
N ASN A 53 2.29 15.30 -0.04
CA ASN A 53 3.47 14.57 -0.53
C ASN A 53 3.28 13.01 -0.63
N TYR A 54 2.08 12.52 -0.97
CA TYR A 54 1.70 11.09 -1.01
C TYR A 54 2.22 10.32 -2.24
N GLY A 55 3.34 10.76 -2.82
CA GLY A 55 3.95 10.07 -3.97
C GLY A 55 4.93 8.96 -3.57
N GLY A 56 5.25 8.80 -2.28
CA GLY A 56 6.24 7.83 -1.81
C GLY A 56 5.64 6.52 -1.27
N LEU A 57 6.48 5.50 -1.09
CA LEU A 57 6.04 4.21 -0.55
C LEU A 57 5.50 4.31 0.90
N SER A 58 6.07 5.20 1.72
CA SER A 58 5.60 5.48 3.09
C SER A 58 4.13 5.93 3.12
N SER A 59 3.75 6.77 2.17
CA SER A 59 2.40 7.28 2.00
C SER A 59 1.40 6.18 1.62
N GLN A 60 1.85 5.19 0.84
CA GLN A 60 1.04 4.02 0.51
C GLN A 60 0.77 3.15 1.75
N PHE A 61 1.71 3.07 2.70
CA PHE A 61 1.43 2.43 3.98
C PHE A 61 0.33 3.15 4.77
N THR A 62 0.27 4.48 4.75
CA THR A 62 -0.84 5.22 5.39
C THR A 62 -2.19 4.91 4.75
N PHE A 63 -2.25 4.91 3.41
CA PHE A 63 -3.45 4.53 2.67
C PHE A 63 -3.89 3.10 3.00
N VAL A 64 -2.96 2.14 2.95
CA VAL A 64 -3.27 0.73 3.25
C VAL A 64 -3.65 0.52 4.72
N LYS A 65 -3.11 1.29 5.66
CA LYS A 65 -3.54 1.26 7.07
C LYS A 65 -5.02 1.62 7.21
N ALA A 66 -5.51 2.59 6.43
CA ALA A 66 -6.94 2.93 6.43
C ALA A 66 -7.79 1.76 5.89
N ILE A 67 -7.36 1.12 4.80
CA ILE A 67 -8.03 -0.08 4.27
C ILE A 67 -8.07 -1.20 5.31
N ARG A 68 -6.93 -1.49 5.94
CA ARG A 68 -6.84 -2.50 7.00
C ARG A 68 -7.80 -2.21 8.15
N ALA A 69 -7.89 -0.95 8.60
CA ALA A 69 -8.80 -0.57 9.68
C ALA A 69 -10.27 -0.81 9.30
N ILE A 70 -10.68 -0.47 8.07
CA ILE A 70 -12.02 -0.72 7.57
C ILE A 70 -12.30 -2.23 7.49
N LYS A 71 -11.40 -2.99 6.85
CA LYS A 71 -11.57 -4.44 6.66
C LYS A 71 -11.53 -5.23 7.98
N SER A 72 -10.82 -4.73 8.98
CA SER A 72 -10.74 -5.35 10.32
C SER A 72 -11.96 -5.06 11.20
N ALA A 73 -12.82 -4.12 10.81
CA ALA A 73 -14.04 -3.75 11.55
C ALA A 73 -15.31 -4.40 10.99
N LEU A 74 -15.20 -5.12 9.86
CA LEU A 74 -16.26 -5.90 9.23
C LEU A 74 -16.29 -7.32 9.80
#